data_AF-A0A514WYP9-F1
#
_entry.id   AF-A0A514WYP9-F1
#
_cell.length_a   1.000
_cell.length_b   1.000
_cell.length_c   1.000
_cell.angle_alpha   90.00
_cell.angle_beta   90.00
_cell.angle_gamma   90.00
#
_symmetry.space_group_name_H-M   'P 1'
#
loop_
_entity.id
_entity.type
_entity.pdbx_description
1 polymer ?
#
loop_
_entity_poly.entity_id
_entity_poly.type
_entity_poly.pdbx_seq_one_letter_code
_entity_poly.pdbx_strand_id
1 'polypeptide(L)'
;MGKSLKNYEGDFVKSVLVVCAATVMATSAMAANRAPQNAAPVLRESSLDISTTSYPWMSSTEFKEAVKTAHDRGNRKVASSGIDYESQMSDNLKEIRAKILAVKSPAQIDSLINEYQAKFDTLAPDAKMLMAQLVLLQPFKGIVYRIAPLAAKTNVTHSVMLSFVMRQAAQMKVYFPTEQANALFAYLTQPYDGVVQFKEGEEFQAFLGDVVYPAALKSAETIKGIPVSTPLVWDNKILYAGIVDANIDTQDRYTLIGSAEKWALLAAKQMGLHYLTAFRSYSVKNVMAMSKEMGSLYGVDGFTTSLLPNGSVDGVNSLERTAVFKKPKYAGTFILYRDGRLWMERSFNHMKEAVSYLRIAWEEVKDKPAAENFLLNPAFFVGFDRQINNHLSVLEEMVQGPTKIRSRLTGETMVVDLKGFYMNPPNDVKSLLPTSFDMTQKFSKTQIKVGKSAKAEDVSYYNYFHGRPTDWNVNAYKTIFPEIKKGSDVSTAARVLAQSWGGVVLAGPLRAVVR
;
A
#
# COMPACT_ATOMS: atom_id res chain seq x y z
N MET A 1 -12.18 -5.40 -37.95
CA MET A 1 -12.17 -4.40 -36.87
C MET A 1 -12.74 -5.04 -35.62
N GLY A 2 -11.88 -5.61 -34.77
CA GLY A 2 -12.30 -6.40 -33.62
C GLY A 2 -11.09 -6.64 -32.72
N LYS A 3 -10.75 -5.64 -31.90
CA LYS A 3 -9.83 -5.79 -30.79
C LYS A 3 -10.62 -5.51 -29.52
N SER A 4 -10.75 -6.55 -28.70
CA SER A 4 -11.69 -6.63 -27.59
C SER A 4 -11.33 -5.68 -26.45
N LEU A 5 -12.36 -5.13 -25.81
CA LEU A 5 -12.36 -4.27 -24.62
C LEU A 5 -11.75 -4.91 -23.35
N LYS A 6 -11.30 -6.18 -23.40
CA LYS A 6 -10.68 -6.93 -22.28
C LYS A 6 -9.42 -6.30 -21.68
N ASN A 7 -8.84 -5.26 -22.30
CA ASN A 7 -7.65 -4.59 -21.80
C ASN A 7 -7.93 -3.40 -20.87
N TYR A 8 -9.17 -2.90 -20.78
CA TYR A 8 -9.52 -1.72 -19.96
C TYR A 8 -9.96 -2.05 -18.53
N GLU A 9 -10.56 -3.23 -18.29
CA GLU A 9 -11.01 -3.65 -16.95
C GLU A 9 -9.86 -3.95 -15.98
N GLY A 10 -8.69 -4.32 -16.52
CA GLY A 10 -7.46 -4.47 -15.75
C GLY A 10 -6.96 -3.16 -15.12
N ASP A 11 -7.46 -1.99 -15.55
CA ASP A 11 -7.01 -0.69 -15.05
C ASP A 11 -7.81 -0.19 -13.83
N PHE A 12 -9.00 -0.73 -13.53
CA PHE A 12 -9.74 -0.38 -12.31
C PHE A 12 -9.15 -1.04 -11.05
N VAL A 13 -8.78 -2.32 -11.14
CA VAL A 13 -8.00 -3.01 -10.10
C VAL A 13 -6.64 -2.33 -9.93
N LYS A 14 -6.03 -1.83 -11.02
CA LYS A 14 -4.82 -0.99 -10.93
C LYS A 14 -5.09 0.38 -10.33
N SER A 15 -6.27 0.99 -10.51
CA SER A 15 -6.62 2.31 -9.94
C SER A 15 -6.94 2.22 -8.45
N VAL A 16 -7.62 1.17 -8.00
CA VAL A 16 -7.80 0.83 -6.58
C VAL A 16 -6.46 0.38 -5.99
N LEU A 17 -5.63 -0.36 -6.72
CA LEU A 17 -4.23 -0.62 -6.36
C LEU A 17 -3.35 0.62 -6.45
N VAL A 18 -3.72 1.71 -7.11
CA VAL A 18 -2.99 2.99 -7.15
C VAL A 18 -3.43 3.90 -6.01
N VAL A 19 -4.65 3.75 -5.49
CA VAL A 19 -5.09 4.34 -4.22
C VAL A 19 -4.52 3.56 -3.03
N CYS A 20 -4.50 2.22 -3.10
CA CYS A 20 -3.74 1.38 -2.17
C CYS A 20 -2.23 1.57 -2.35
N ALA A 21 -1.73 1.76 -3.57
CA ALA A 21 -0.33 2.08 -3.81
C ALA A 21 0.01 3.52 -3.49
N ALA A 22 -0.93 4.46 -3.40
CA ALA A 22 -0.71 5.74 -2.75
C ALA A 22 -0.49 5.54 -1.24
N THR A 23 -1.09 4.48 -0.67
CA THR A 23 -0.82 4.02 0.69
C THR A 23 0.50 3.21 0.80
N VAL A 24 0.91 2.50 -0.27
CA VAL A 24 2.24 1.85 -0.39
C VAL A 24 3.35 2.86 -0.79
N MET A 25 3.00 4.00 -1.39
CA MET A 25 3.90 5.10 -1.70
C MET A 25 4.20 5.94 -0.46
N ALA A 26 3.29 5.95 0.52
CA ALA A 26 3.63 6.36 1.89
C ALA A 26 4.67 5.42 2.54
N THR A 27 4.86 4.20 2.04
CA THR A 27 5.94 3.28 2.47
C THR A 27 7.18 3.29 1.55
N SER A 28 7.20 4.08 0.47
CA SER A 28 8.36 4.15 -0.47
C SER A 28 8.85 5.56 -0.82
N ALA A 29 8.25 6.63 -0.31
CA ALA A 29 8.79 7.98 -0.43
C ALA A 29 9.80 8.27 0.68
N MET A 30 11.02 7.74 0.55
CA MET A 30 12.18 8.34 1.20
C MET A 30 12.72 9.51 0.35
N ALA A 31 13.36 10.47 1.01
CA ALA A 31 14.31 11.52 0.55
C ALA A 31 13.92 13.01 0.59
N ALA A 32 14.83 13.86 1.16
CA ALA A 32 14.99 15.33 1.27
C ALA A 32 15.55 16.02 2.59
N ASN A 33 16.69 16.75 2.55
CA ASN A 33 17.33 17.45 3.70
C ASN A 33 17.29 19.02 3.72
N ARG A 34 17.22 19.65 4.91
CA ARG A 34 18.24 20.54 5.57
C ARG A 34 17.66 21.46 6.67
N ALA A 35 18.13 21.31 7.91
CA ALA A 35 18.22 22.34 8.95
C ALA A 35 19.33 21.96 9.98
N PRO A 36 19.90 22.91 10.75
CA PRO A 36 21.13 22.71 11.51
C PRO A 36 20.94 21.81 12.73
N GLN A 37 21.94 20.96 13.00
CA GLN A 37 22.07 20.22 14.24
C GLN A 37 22.58 21.17 15.32
N ASN A 38 21.82 21.32 16.41
CA ASN A 38 22.28 21.47 17.80
C ASN A 38 21.08 21.64 18.75
N ALA A 39 20.31 20.57 18.92
CA ALA A 39 19.46 20.33 20.09
C ALA A 39 19.11 18.84 20.14
N ALA A 40 19.08 18.25 21.34
CA ALA A 40 18.50 16.93 21.52
C ALA A 40 17.02 17.01 21.08
N PRO A 41 16.57 16.21 20.11
CA PRO A 41 15.25 16.35 19.53
C PRO A 41 14.18 15.87 20.50
N VAL A 42 13.15 16.67 20.71
CA VAL A 42 11.86 16.16 21.17
C VAL A 42 11.25 15.39 19.99
N LEU A 43 11.12 14.07 20.11
CA LEU A 43 10.35 13.28 19.15
C LEU A 43 8.91 13.78 19.20
N ARG A 44 8.35 14.24 18.06
CA ARG A 44 6.94 14.66 17.99
C ARG A 44 6.07 13.42 18.05
N GLU A 45 5.55 13.14 19.25
CA GLU A 45 4.55 12.09 19.49
C GLU A 45 3.19 12.51 18.92
N SER A 46 2.34 11.51 18.70
CA SER A 46 0.98 11.69 18.20
C SER A 46 0.20 12.39 19.30
N SER A 47 -0.63 13.37 18.93
CA SER A 47 -1.58 13.93 19.89
C SER A 47 -2.77 12.98 20.14
N LEU A 48 -3.00 12.04 19.22
CA LEU A 48 -4.04 11.02 19.34
C LEU A 48 -3.61 9.92 20.31
N ASP A 49 -4.46 9.66 21.31
CA ASP A 49 -4.35 8.49 22.17
C ASP A 49 -4.93 7.24 21.49
N ILE A 50 -4.06 6.49 20.83
CA ILE A 50 -4.43 5.27 20.08
C ILE A 50 -4.95 4.14 20.98
N SER A 51 -4.78 4.23 22.31
CA SER A 51 -5.31 3.23 23.25
C SER A 51 -6.82 3.30 23.38
N THR A 52 -7.44 4.44 23.04
CA THR A 52 -8.86 4.72 23.23
C THR A 52 -9.74 4.44 22.02
N THR A 53 -9.17 4.03 20.87
CA THR A 53 -9.98 3.82 19.65
C THR A 53 -10.99 2.68 19.85
N SER A 54 -12.27 2.97 19.67
CA SER A 54 -13.40 2.05 19.87
C SER A 54 -13.74 1.19 18.64
N TYR A 55 -12.79 0.95 17.75
CA TYR A 55 -13.07 0.17 16.53
C TYR A 55 -13.60 -1.22 16.90
N PRO A 56 -14.74 -1.66 16.36
CA PRO A 56 -15.34 -2.95 16.69
C PRO A 56 -14.59 -4.07 15.98
N TRP A 57 -13.49 -4.53 16.56
CA TRP A 57 -12.69 -5.66 16.08
C TRP A 57 -13.54 -6.94 16.01
N MET A 58 -13.41 -7.70 14.94
CA MET A 58 -14.09 -8.97 14.78
C MET A 58 -13.50 -10.02 15.73
N SER A 59 -14.34 -10.60 16.57
CA SER A 59 -13.99 -11.74 17.40
C SER A 59 -13.80 -13.01 16.55
N SER A 60 -13.13 -14.01 17.11
CA SER A 60 -12.95 -15.31 16.45
C SER A 60 -14.30 -15.99 16.15
N THR A 61 -15.30 -15.81 17.02
CA THR A 61 -16.65 -16.37 16.84
C THR A 61 -17.37 -15.68 15.70
N GLU A 62 -17.40 -14.33 15.69
CA GLU A 62 -18.00 -13.55 14.60
C GLU A 62 -17.34 -13.85 13.26
N PHE A 63 -16.02 -14.05 13.23
CA PHE A 63 -15.31 -14.44 12.01
C PHE A 63 -15.79 -15.78 11.46
N LYS A 64 -15.88 -16.82 12.31
CA LYS A 64 -16.35 -18.14 11.89
C LYS A 64 -17.79 -18.09 11.39
N GLU A 65 -18.66 -17.35 12.07
CA GLU A 65 -20.05 -17.16 11.66
C GLU A 65 -20.15 -16.39 10.33
N ALA A 66 -19.36 -15.34 10.15
CA ALA A 66 -19.33 -14.55 8.93
C ALA A 66 -18.83 -15.38 7.73
N VAL A 67 -17.79 -16.21 7.91
CA VAL A 67 -17.29 -17.15 6.89
C VAL A 67 -18.36 -18.17 6.52
N LYS A 68 -19.01 -18.80 7.51
CA LYS A 68 -20.10 -19.74 7.26
C LYS A 68 -21.24 -19.08 6.48
N THR A 69 -21.67 -17.89 6.92
CA THR A 69 -22.76 -17.16 6.27
C THR A 69 -22.37 -16.72 4.85
N ALA A 70 -21.11 -16.33 4.62
CA ALA A 70 -20.59 -16.01 3.30
C ALA A 70 -20.63 -17.22 2.36
N HIS A 71 -20.18 -18.38 2.83
CA HIS A 71 -20.26 -19.64 2.09
C HIS A 71 -21.71 -20.00 1.73
N ASP A 72 -22.62 -19.94 2.72
CA ASP A 72 -24.05 -20.24 2.51
C ASP A 72 -24.71 -19.28 1.49
N ARG A 73 -24.26 -18.02 1.42
CA ARG A 73 -24.70 -17.05 0.39
C ARG A 73 -24.04 -17.30 -0.96
N GLY A 74 -22.77 -17.66 -0.99
CA GLY A 74 -22.01 -17.98 -2.21
C GLY A 74 -22.66 -19.10 -3.03
N ASN A 75 -23.24 -20.08 -2.34
CA ASN A 75 -23.93 -21.21 -2.96
C ASN A 75 -25.31 -20.88 -3.57
N ARG A 76 -25.83 -19.66 -3.37
CA ARG A 76 -27.14 -19.25 -3.93
C ARG A 76 -26.97 -18.69 -5.34
N LYS A 77 -27.77 -19.19 -6.29
CA LYS A 77 -27.85 -18.60 -7.64
C LYS A 77 -28.63 -17.29 -7.58
N VAL A 78 -28.04 -16.21 -8.08
CA VAL A 78 -28.71 -14.91 -8.24
C VAL A 78 -29.34 -14.88 -9.62
N ALA A 79 -30.65 -14.61 -9.71
CA ALA A 79 -31.32 -14.44 -10.99
C ALA A 79 -30.85 -13.13 -11.65
N SER A 80 -30.25 -13.21 -12.83
CA SER A 80 -29.82 -12.05 -13.62
C SER A 80 -30.61 -12.00 -14.94
N SER A 81 -31.79 -11.41 -14.92
CA SER A 81 -32.52 -11.05 -16.15
C SER A 81 -33.34 -9.80 -15.92
N GLY A 82 -33.10 -8.75 -16.72
CA GLY A 82 -33.95 -7.56 -16.79
C GLY A 82 -33.86 -6.58 -15.62
N ILE A 83 -32.67 -6.37 -15.05
CA ILE A 83 -32.50 -5.41 -13.95
C ILE A 83 -32.49 -3.98 -14.50
N ASP A 84 -33.51 -3.19 -14.14
CA ASP A 84 -33.49 -1.73 -14.30
C ASP A 84 -32.67 -1.11 -13.15
N TYR A 85 -31.36 -1.00 -13.37
CA TYR A 85 -30.40 -0.46 -12.40
C TYR A 85 -30.72 0.97 -11.97
N GLU A 86 -31.19 1.81 -12.88
CA GLU A 86 -31.50 3.21 -12.58
C GLU A 86 -32.70 3.29 -11.63
N SER A 87 -33.72 2.46 -11.79
CA SER A 87 -34.86 2.40 -10.86
C SER A 87 -34.47 1.95 -9.45
N GLN A 88 -33.42 1.12 -9.32
CA GLN A 88 -32.97 0.56 -8.05
C GLN A 88 -32.03 1.48 -7.26
N MET A 89 -31.44 2.49 -7.90
CA MET A 89 -30.69 3.53 -7.20
C MET A 89 -31.62 4.39 -6.35
N SER A 90 -31.20 4.67 -5.11
CA SER A 90 -31.94 5.59 -4.25
C SER A 90 -31.97 7.00 -4.82
N ASP A 91 -33.00 7.77 -4.45
CA ASP A 91 -33.09 9.19 -4.82
C ASP A 91 -31.89 9.97 -4.28
N ASN A 92 -31.39 9.61 -3.08
CA ASN A 92 -30.18 10.21 -2.52
C ASN A 92 -28.97 9.99 -3.44
N LEU A 93 -28.76 8.76 -3.92
CA LEU A 93 -27.61 8.47 -4.79
C LEU A 93 -27.76 9.16 -6.15
N LYS A 94 -28.97 9.20 -6.73
CA LYS A 94 -29.25 9.94 -7.97
C LYS A 94 -28.93 11.43 -7.83
N GLU A 95 -29.34 12.03 -6.72
CA GLU A 95 -29.07 13.44 -6.40
C GLU A 95 -27.56 13.69 -6.25
N ILE A 96 -26.87 12.88 -5.42
CA ILE A 96 -25.42 13.00 -5.21
C ILE A 96 -24.68 12.85 -6.54
N ARG A 97 -25.03 11.83 -7.34
CA ARG A 97 -24.44 11.62 -8.67
C ARG A 97 -24.64 12.86 -9.55
N ALA A 98 -25.85 13.40 -9.64
CA ALA A 98 -26.12 14.58 -10.45
C ALA A 98 -25.26 15.78 -10.01
N LYS A 99 -25.12 15.99 -8.70
CA LYS A 99 -24.24 17.04 -8.18
C LYS A 99 -22.78 16.78 -8.49
N ILE A 100 -22.27 15.55 -8.33
CA ILE A 100 -20.89 15.18 -8.69
C ILE A 100 -20.60 15.47 -10.16
N LEU A 101 -21.51 15.06 -11.06
CA LEU A 101 -21.38 15.29 -12.49
C LEU A 101 -21.42 16.78 -12.87
N ALA A 102 -22.01 17.62 -12.03
CA ALA A 102 -22.07 19.07 -12.22
C ALA A 102 -20.89 19.82 -11.59
N VAL A 103 -19.99 19.15 -10.85
CA VAL A 103 -18.85 19.82 -10.21
C VAL A 103 -17.82 20.25 -11.25
N LYS A 104 -17.41 21.52 -11.19
CA LYS A 104 -16.40 22.13 -12.08
C LYS A 104 -15.21 22.72 -11.35
N SER A 105 -15.25 22.75 -10.01
CA SER A 105 -14.21 23.40 -9.20
C SER A 105 -13.95 22.63 -7.89
N PRO A 106 -12.74 22.75 -7.31
CA PRO A 106 -12.43 22.16 -6.01
C PRO A 106 -13.32 22.62 -4.86
N ALA A 107 -13.73 23.90 -4.85
CA ALA A 107 -14.61 24.44 -3.82
C ALA A 107 -15.99 23.76 -3.83
N GLN A 108 -16.48 23.38 -5.01
CA GLN A 108 -17.72 22.61 -5.15
C GLN A 108 -17.56 21.16 -4.67
N ILE A 109 -16.39 20.52 -4.86
CA ILE A 109 -16.09 19.20 -4.25
C ILE A 109 -16.17 19.31 -2.72
N ASP A 110 -15.49 20.30 -2.14
CA ASP A 110 -15.48 20.51 -0.68
C ASP A 110 -16.89 20.74 -0.13
N SER A 111 -17.65 21.62 -0.80
CA SER A 111 -19.04 21.94 -0.42
C SER A 111 -19.95 20.72 -0.50
N LEU A 112 -19.81 19.90 -1.55
CA LEU A 112 -20.57 18.66 -1.72
C LEU A 112 -20.26 17.67 -0.59
N ILE A 113 -18.97 17.46 -0.28
CA ILE A 113 -18.58 16.54 0.80
C ILE A 113 -19.15 17.02 2.14
N ASN A 114 -19.00 18.31 2.46
CA ASN A 114 -19.50 18.90 3.70
C ASN A 114 -21.03 18.78 3.82
N GLU A 115 -21.77 19.05 2.73
CA GLU A 115 -23.23 18.95 2.69
C GLU A 115 -23.70 17.53 3.04
N TYR A 116 -23.15 16.53 2.36
CA TYR A 116 -23.60 15.14 2.53
C TYR A 116 -23.01 14.46 3.76
N GLN A 117 -21.89 14.95 4.29
CA GLN A 117 -21.39 14.54 5.59
C GLN A 117 -22.34 14.99 6.71
N ALA A 118 -22.89 16.21 6.64
CA ALA A 118 -23.86 16.70 7.62
C ALA A 118 -25.19 15.92 7.59
N LYS A 119 -25.56 15.37 6.43
CA LYS A 119 -26.77 14.57 6.22
C LYS A 119 -26.52 13.06 6.32
N PHE A 120 -25.31 12.63 6.65
CA PHE A 120 -24.85 11.26 6.41
C PHE A 120 -25.78 10.19 6.99
N ASP A 121 -26.26 10.37 8.23
CA ASP A 121 -27.10 9.39 8.91
C ASP A 121 -28.47 9.18 8.24
N THR A 122 -28.95 10.19 7.51
CA THR A 122 -30.23 10.15 6.78
C THR A 122 -30.14 9.57 5.38
N LEU A 123 -28.93 9.35 4.87
CA LEU A 123 -28.73 8.83 3.52
C LEU A 123 -29.12 7.35 3.41
N ALA A 124 -29.64 6.98 2.24
CA ALA A 124 -29.83 5.58 1.84
C ALA A 124 -28.49 4.80 1.81
N PRO A 125 -28.51 3.46 1.92
CA PRO A 125 -27.29 2.63 2.00
C PRO A 125 -26.28 2.82 0.86
N ASP A 126 -26.75 2.96 -0.38
CA ASP A 126 -25.94 3.17 -1.58
C ASP A 126 -25.26 4.55 -1.59
N ALA A 127 -26.00 5.60 -1.22
CA ALA A 127 -25.47 6.94 -0.99
C ALA A 127 -24.46 6.97 0.16
N LYS A 128 -24.71 6.27 1.27
CA LYS A 128 -23.76 6.10 2.37
C LYS A 128 -22.47 5.44 1.90
N MET A 129 -22.56 4.43 1.04
CA MET A 129 -21.39 3.70 0.51
C MET A 129 -20.49 4.61 -0.33
N LEU A 130 -21.08 5.45 -1.17
CA LEU A 130 -20.35 6.47 -1.93
C LEU A 130 -19.73 7.53 -1.00
N MET A 131 -20.52 8.10 -0.10
CA MET A 131 -20.08 9.19 0.77
C MET A 131 -19.00 8.76 1.76
N ALA A 132 -19.05 7.53 2.28
CA ALA A 132 -18.01 6.99 3.14
C ALA A 132 -16.64 6.92 2.43
N GLN A 133 -16.62 6.81 1.11
CA GLN A 133 -15.39 6.86 0.32
C GLN A 133 -14.97 8.30 0.00
N LEU A 134 -15.91 9.17 -0.38
CA LEU A 134 -15.62 10.56 -0.75
C LEU A 134 -15.16 11.41 0.45
N VAL A 135 -15.69 11.17 1.65
CA VAL A 135 -15.33 11.95 2.84
C VAL A 135 -13.83 11.84 3.18
N LEU A 136 -13.18 10.74 2.76
CA LEU A 136 -11.75 10.56 2.95
C LEU A 136 -10.89 11.51 2.13
N LEU A 137 -11.46 12.17 1.12
CA LEU A 137 -10.74 13.17 0.35
C LEU A 137 -10.44 14.42 1.19
N GLN A 138 -11.27 14.75 2.20
CA GLN A 138 -11.12 15.96 3.02
C GLN A 138 -9.72 16.13 3.62
N PRO A 139 -9.16 15.15 4.37
CA PRO A 139 -7.78 15.23 4.84
C PRO A 139 -6.76 15.51 3.72
N PHE A 140 -6.98 14.97 2.52
CA PHE A 140 -6.04 15.08 1.40
C PHE A 140 -6.21 16.34 0.55
N LYS A 141 -7.04 17.30 0.97
CA LYS A 141 -7.16 18.61 0.30
C LYS A 141 -5.79 19.28 0.18
N GLY A 142 -5.38 19.56 -1.06
CA GLY A 142 -4.08 20.15 -1.39
C GLY A 142 -2.86 19.32 -0.97
N ILE A 143 -2.97 18.00 -0.81
CA ILE A 143 -1.88 17.16 -0.30
C ILE A 143 -0.58 17.27 -1.11
N VAL A 144 -0.65 17.42 -2.44
CA VAL A 144 0.56 17.59 -3.26
C VAL A 144 1.27 18.91 -2.93
N TYR A 145 0.51 20.00 -2.79
CA TYR A 145 1.05 21.27 -2.33
C TYR A 145 1.65 21.15 -0.92
N ARG A 146 1.00 20.41 -0.01
CA ARG A 146 1.49 20.21 1.35
C ARG A 146 2.83 19.48 1.41
N ILE A 147 3.01 18.44 0.59
CA ILE A 147 4.22 17.60 0.57
C ILE A 147 5.33 18.20 -0.31
N ALA A 148 5.02 19.13 -1.22
CA ALA A 148 6.00 19.68 -2.17
C ALA A 148 7.34 20.14 -1.53
N PRO A 149 7.39 20.83 -0.38
CA PRO A 149 8.65 21.21 0.23
C PRO A 149 9.46 20.02 0.73
N LEU A 150 8.80 18.96 1.21
CA LEU A 150 9.47 17.72 1.55
C LEU A 150 10.03 17.08 0.29
N ALA A 151 9.24 16.87 -0.76
CA ALA A 151 9.73 16.26 -1.99
C ALA A 151 10.92 17.04 -2.58
N ALA A 152 10.88 18.38 -2.50
CA ALA A 152 11.88 19.25 -3.11
C ALA A 152 13.26 19.24 -2.48
N LYS A 153 13.45 18.72 -1.26
CA LYS A 153 14.80 18.71 -0.67
C LYS A 153 15.69 17.55 -1.19
N THR A 154 15.21 16.71 -2.12
CA THR A 154 15.97 15.73 -2.92
C THR A 154 15.50 15.65 -4.37
N ASN A 155 16.45 15.61 -5.31
CA ASN A 155 16.09 15.65 -6.72
C ASN A 155 15.44 14.34 -7.17
N VAL A 156 15.93 13.17 -6.71
CA VAL A 156 15.29 11.88 -7.02
C VAL A 156 13.84 11.86 -6.57
N THR A 157 13.58 12.14 -5.29
CA THR A 157 12.23 12.06 -4.72
C THR A 157 11.32 13.10 -5.35
N HIS A 158 11.79 14.33 -5.53
CA HIS A 158 11.06 15.34 -6.28
C HIS A 158 10.70 14.79 -7.66
N SER A 159 11.68 14.29 -8.43
CA SER A 159 11.48 13.81 -9.80
C SER A 159 10.50 12.64 -9.85
N VAL A 160 10.61 11.66 -8.95
CA VAL A 160 9.69 10.51 -8.87
C VAL A 160 8.29 10.97 -8.51
N MET A 161 8.13 11.82 -7.49
CA MET A 161 6.83 12.32 -7.06
C MET A 161 6.18 13.22 -8.11
N LEU A 162 6.95 14.12 -8.73
CA LEU A 162 6.48 14.98 -9.81
C LEU A 162 6.07 14.14 -11.03
N SER A 163 6.90 13.18 -11.44
CA SER A 163 6.58 12.27 -12.53
C SER A 163 5.33 11.45 -12.24
N PHE A 164 5.13 11.03 -10.98
CA PHE A 164 3.90 10.37 -10.55
C PHE A 164 2.70 11.30 -10.70
N VAL A 165 2.75 12.52 -10.16
CA VAL A 165 1.65 13.50 -10.27
C VAL A 165 1.36 13.86 -11.73
N MET A 166 2.39 14.06 -12.56
CA MET A 166 2.25 14.31 -14.00
C MET A 166 1.63 13.12 -14.73
N ARG A 167 2.04 11.89 -14.39
CA ARG A 167 1.44 10.67 -14.94
C ARG A 167 -0.02 10.55 -14.57
N GLN A 168 -0.38 10.80 -13.30
CA GLN A 168 -1.78 10.81 -12.87
C GLN A 168 -2.57 11.90 -13.61
N ALA A 169 -2.04 13.11 -13.76
CA ALA A 169 -2.69 14.17 -14.52
C ALA A 169 -2.93 13.77 -15.99
N ALA A 170 -1.92 13.15 -16.63
CA ALA A 170 -2.04 12.65 -18.01
C ALA A 170 -3.05 11.52 -18.12
N GLN A 171 -3.00 10.54 -17.21
CA GLN A 171 -3.98 9.44 -17.14
C GLN A 171 -5.38 9.96 -16.91
N MET A 172 -5.58 10.95 -16.03
CA MET A 172 -6.87 11.58 -15.82
C MET A 172 -7.38 12.25 -17.09
N LYS A 173 -6.53 12.96 -17.83
CA LYS A 173 -6.94 13.53 -19.11
C LYS A 173 -7.30 12.50 -20.18
N VAL A 174 -6.69 11.31 -20.16
CA VAL A 174 -6.95 10.26 -21.16
C VAL A 174 -8.16 9.41 -20.77
N TYR A 175 -8.20 8.93 -19.53
CA TYR A 175 -9.20 7.98 -19.04
C TYR A 175 -10.40 8.65 -18.36
N PHE A 176 -10.29 9.93 -17.99
CA PHE A 176 -11.33 10.66 -17.26
C PHE A 176 -11.43 12.12 -17.75
N PRO A 177 -11.67 12.38 -19.05
CA PRO A 177 -11.61 13.73 -19.64
C PRO A 177 -12.83 14.59 -19.27
N THR A 178 -13.09 14.81 -17.98
CA THR A 178 -14.30 15.48 -17.49
C THR A 178 -13.98 16.65 -16.56
N GLU A 179 -14.91 17.61 -16.47
CA GLU A 179 -14.74 18.78 -15.59
C GLU A 179 -14.67 18.36 -14.10
N GLN A 180 -15.48 17.38 -13.69
CA GLN A 180 -15.46 16.88 -12.32
C GLN A 180 -14.16 16.13 -11.96
N ALA A 181 -13.57 15.39 -12.91
CA ALA A 181 -12.27 14.76 -12.70
C ALA A 181 -11.16 15.80 -12.57
N ASN A 182 -11.18 16.85 -13.41
CA ASN A 182 -10.26 17.98 -13.27
C ASN A 182 -10.42 18.70 -11.92
N ALA A 183 -11.67 18.89 -11.47
CA ALA A 183 -11.97 19.49 -10.18
C ALA A 183 -11.45 18.63 -9.01
N LEU A 184 -11.62 17.30 -9.07
CA LEU A 184 -11.08 16.37 -8.08
C LEU A 184 -9.54 16.36 -8.07
N PHE A 185 -8.91 16.37 -9.24
CA PHE A 185 -7.44 16.46 -9.32
C PHE A 185 -6.94 17.77 -8.72
N ALA A 186 -7.58 18.89 -9.06
CA ALA A 186 -7.27 20.19 -8.49
C ALA A 186 -7.50 20.22 -6.97
N TYR A 187 -8.55 19.57 -6.47
CA TYR A 187 -8.84 19.40 -5.04
C TYR A 187 -7.65 18.80 -4.27
N LEU A 188 -6.98 17.81 -4.84
CA LEU A 188 -5.83 17.15 -4.22
C LEU A 188 -4.50 17.88 -4.44
N THR A 189 -4.40 18.73 -5.47
CA THR A 189 -3.10 19.23 -5.95
C THR A 189 -2.85 20.71 -5.72
N GLN A 190 -3.89 21.55 -5.77
CA GLN A 190 -3.75 23.00 -5.66
C GLN A 190 -3.48 23.45 -4.21
N PRO A 191 -2.88 24.64 -4.02
CA PRO A 191 -2.86 25.30 -2.72
C PRO A 191 -4.26 25.81 -2.33
N TYR A 192 -4.52 25.90 -1.02
CA TYR A 192 -5.77 26.42 -0.46
C TYR A 192 -5.47 27.28 0.78
N ASP A 193 -6.37 28.22 1.08
CA ASP A 193 -6.31 28.98 2.32
C ASP A 193 -6.40 28.05 3.55
N GLY A 194 -5.57 28.30 4.56
CA GLY A 194 -5.46 27.47 5.77
C GLY A 194 -4.76 26.12 5.60
N VAL A 195 -4.40 25.71 4.37
CA VAL A 195 -3.65 24.47 4.11
C VAL A 195 -2.15 24.76 4.22
N VAL A 196 -1.53 24.26 5.30
CA VAL A 196 -0.09 24.44 5.57
C VAL A 196 0.77 23.34 4.95
N GLN A 197 1.97 23.69 4.48
CA GLN A 197 2.93 22.73 3.97
C GLN A 197 3.76 22.08 5.07
N PHE A 198 4.12 20.82 4.86
CA PHE A 198 5.02 20.10 5.76
C PHE A 198 6.46 20.54 5.53
N LYS A 199 7.14 20.93 6.60
CA LYS A 199 8.55 21.32 6.58
C LYS A 199 9.45 20.15 6.90
N GLU A 200 9.03 19.22 7.75
CA GLU A 200 9.77 18.01 8.09
C GLU A 200 8.94 16.73 7.92
N GLY A 201 9.62 15.59 7.75
CA GLY A 201 8.95 14.30 7.54
C GLY A 201 8.06 13.89 8.71
N GLU A 202 8.47 14.28 9.92
CA GLU A 202 7.74 14.08 11.17
C GLU A 202 6.40 14.82 11.18
N GLU A 203 6.29 15.97 10.52
CA GLU A 203 5.02 16.72 10.41
C GLU A 203 4.04 16.01 9.48
N PHE A 204 4.55 15.46 8.37
CA PHE A 204 3.74 14.64 7.47
C PHE A 204 3.29 13.35 8.17
N GLN A 205 4.20 12.68 8.88
CA GLN A 205 3.88 11.48 9.64
C GLN A 205 2.84 11.75 10.75
N ALA A 206 2.98 12.85 11.49
CA ALA A 206 1.99 13.26 12.48
C ALA A 206 0.64 13.56 11.83
N PHE A 207 0.62 14.27 10.70
CA PHE A 207 -0.62 14.50 9.94
C PHE A 207 -1.31 13.18 9.52
N LEU A 208 -0.54 12.17 9.07
CA LEU A 208 -1.11 10.86 8.76
C LEU A 208 -1.73 10.20 10.00
N GLY A 209 -1.04 10.22 11.14
CA GLY A 209 -1.51 9.63 12.40
C GLY A 209 -2.69 10.37 13.04
N ASP A 210 -2.67 11.69 13.03
CA ASP A 210 -3.59 12.53 13.82
C ASP A 210 -4.82 12.94 13.01
N VAL A 211 -4.73 13.01 11.67
CA VAL A 211 -5.81 13.49 10.80
C VAL A 211 -6.32 12.40 9.86
N VAL A 212 -5.41 11.73 9.13
CA VAL A 212 -5.81 10.74 8.13
C VAL A 212 -6.32 9.46 8.78
N TYR A 213 -5.64 8.97 9.81
CA TYR A 213 -6.03 7.71 10.47
C TYR A 213 -7.44 7.76 11.08
N PRO A 214 -7.83 8.77 11.89
CA PRO A 214 -9.20 8.83 12.42
C PRO A 214 -10.26 8.91 11.32
N ALA A 215 -10.01 9.67 10.26
CA ALA A 215 -10.93 9.75 9.12
C ALA A 215 -11.08 8.41 8.41
N ALA A 216 -9.96 7.73 8.14
CA ALA A 216 -9.92 6.40 7.54
C ALA A 216 -10.60 5.33 8.41
N LEU A 217 -10.41 5.39 9.73
CA LEU A 217 -11.04 4.49 10.69
C LEU A 217 -12.56 4.68 10.70
N LYS A 218 -13.02 5.94 10.81
CA LYS A 218 -14.45 6.28 10.76
C LYS A 218 -15.11 5.83 9.45
N SER A 219 -14.43 5.99 8.32
CA SER A 219 -14.90 5.48 7.02
C SER A 219 -15.05 3.95 7.02
N ALA A 220 -14.06 3.21 7.57
CA ALA A 220 -14.14 1.76 7.68
C ALA A 220 -15.30 1.30 8.60
N GLU A 221 -15.48 1.94 9.76
CA GLU A 221 -16.61 1.68 10.67
C GLU A 221 -17.95 1.92 9.99
N THR A 222 -18.04 3.04 9.27
CA THR A 222 -19.22 3.42 8.50
C THR A 222 -19.55 2.36 7.45
N ILE A 223 -18.59 1.97 6.62
CA ILE A 223 -18.77 0.93 5.59
C ILE A 223 -19.22 -0.38 6.22
N LYS A 224 -18.62 -0.76 7.36
CA LYS A 224 -18.99 -1.97 8.11
C LYS A 224 -20.47 -1.96 8.52
N GLY A 225 -21.02 -0.80 8.88
CA GLY A 225 -22.43 -0.63 9.25
C GLY A 225 -23.44 -0.63 8.10
N ILE A 226 -23.01 -0.45 6.84
CA ILE A 226 -23.95 -0.33 5.70
C ILE A 226 -24.56 -1.70 5.36
N PRO A 227 -25.90 -1.85 5.38
CA PRO A 227 -26.54 -3.11 4.99
C PRO A 227 -26.42 -3.33 3.47
N VAL A 228 -26.07 -4.56 3.08
CA VAL A 228 -25.89 -5.01 1.69
C VAL A 228 -26.55 -6.37 1.46
N SER A 229 -27.64 -6.64 2.18
CA SER A 229 -28.46 -7.85 2.00
C SER A 229 -29.10 -7.89 0.62
N THR A 230 -29.45 -6.71 0.10
CA THR A 230 -29.73 -6.47 -1.31
C THR A 230 -28.50 -5.78 -1.91
N PRO A 231 -27.99 -6.21 -3.08
CA PRO A 231 -26.89 -5.53 -3.74
C PRO A 231 -27.22 -4.06 -3.99
N LEU A 232 -26.24 -3.18 -3.75
CA LEU A 232 -26.37 -1.76 -4.00
C LEU A 232 -25.96 -1.48 -5.45
N VAL A 233 -26.71 -0.61 -6.14
CA VAL A 233 -26.33 -0.16 -7.48
C VAL A 233 -25.25 0.91 -7.38
N TRP A 234 -24.17 0.73 -8.13
CA TRP A 234 -23.11 1.70 -8.34
C TRP A 234 -23.14 2.18 -9.78
N ASP A 235 -23.15 3.51 -9.98
CA ASP A 235 -23.09 4.11 -11.32
C ASP A 235 -21.64 4.47 -11.65
N ASN A 236 -21.05 3.78 -12.62
CA ASN A 236 -19.68 4.03 -13.06
C ASN A 236 -19.52 5.46 -13.61
N LYS A 237 -20.59 6.17 -13.99
CA LYS A 237 -20.48 7.60 -14.37
C LYS A 237 -19.91 8.48 -13.27
N ILE A 238 -20.10 8.13 -12.01
CA ILE A 238 -19.53 8.89 -10.87
C ILE A 238 -18.01 9.01 -11.02
N LEU A 239 -17.36 7.99 -11.57
CA LEU A 239 -15.92 7.98 -11.83
C LEU A 239 -15.59 8.27 -13.30
N TYR A 240 -16.34 7.70 -14.24
CA TYR A 240 -15.97 7.55 -15.66
C TYR A 240 -16.84 8.35 -16.64
N ALA A 241 -17.66 9.30 -16.19
CA ALA A 241 -18.75 9.94 -16.98
C ALA A 241 -18.46 10.10 -18.48
N GLY A 242 -17.33 10.72 -18.85
CA GLY A 242 -16.99 11.02 -20.25
C GLY A 242 -16.68 9.81 -21.15
N ILE A 243 -16.30 8.66 -20.58
CA ILE A 243 -16.11 7.41 -21.34
C ILE A 243 -17.43 6.64 -21.45
N VAL A 244 -18.23 6.63 -20.38
CA VAL A 244 -19.51 5.92 -20.32
C VAL A 244 -20.54 6.55 -21.27
N ASP A 245 -20.57 7.88 -21.38
CA ASP A 245 -21.48 8.59 -22.29
C ASP A 245 -21.14 8.41 -23.77
N ALA A 246 -19.88 8.08 -24.09
CA ALA A 246 -19.41 8.03 -25.47
C ALA A 246 -19.48 6.63 -26.11
N ASN A 247 -19.36 5.53 -25.35
CA ASN A 247 -19.06 4.21 -25.94
C ASN A 247 -19.57 2.97 -25.17
N ILE A 248 -20.44 3.09 -24.16
CA ILE A 248 -20.81 1.96 -23.30
C ILE A 248 -22.33 1.66 -23.36
N ASP A 249 -22.68 0.39 -23.59
CA ASP A 249 -24.04 -0.13 -23.42
C ASP A 249 -24.47 0.07 -21.95
N THR A 250 -25.75 0.32 -21.70
CA THR A 250 -26.36 0.42 -20.36
C THR A 250 -25.93 -0.69 -19.39
N GLN A 251 -25.52 -1.86 -19.90
CA GLN A 251 -25.02 -2.99 -19.12
C GLN A 251 -23.68 -2.73 -18.41
N ASP A 252 -22.69 -2.05 -19.03
CA ASP A 252 -21.39 -1.83 -18.36
C ASP A 252 -21.35 -0.50 -17.55
N ARG A 253 -22.42 0.31 -17.64
CA ARG A 253 -22.55 1.54 -16.86
C ARG A 253 -22.74 1.27 -15.37
N TYR A 254 -23.47 0.22 -15.01
CA TYR A 254 -23.80 -0.06 -13.63
C TYR A 254 -23.05 -1.27 -13.12
N THR A 255 -22.71 -1.25 -11.84
CA THR A 255 -22.11 -2.39 -11.16
C THR A 255 -22.82 -2.59 -9.83
N LEU A 256 -22.94 -3.84 -9.38
CA LEU A 256 -23.53 -4.19 -8.12
C LEU A 256 -22.44 -4.33 -7.05
N ILE A 257 -22.70 -3.70 -5.90
CA ILE A 257 -21.92 -3.86 -4.68
C ILE A 257 -22.71 -4.77 -3.74
N GLY A 258 -22.31 -6.04 -3.70
CA GLY A 258 -22.86 -7.03 -2.78
C GLY A 258 -22.06 -7.12 -1.48
N SER A 259 -22.34 -8.19 -0.73
CA SER A 259 -21.63 -8.46 0.52
C SER A 259 -20.15 -8.77 0.27
N ALA A 260 -19.82 -9.54 -0.77
CA ALA A 260 -18.44 -9.79 -1.18
C ALA A 260 -17.62 -8.50 -1.43
N GLU A 261 -18.16 -7.58 -2.23
CA GLU A 261 -17.50 -6.30 -2.56
C GLU A 261 -17.30 -5.43 -1.33
N LYS A 262 -18.31 -5.37 -0.44
CA LYS A 262 -18.19 -4.67 0.84
C LYS A 262 -17.04 -5.25 1.68
N TRP A 263 -16.95 -6.57 1.80
CA TRP A 263 -15.87 -7.22 2.56
C TRP A 263 -14.50 -6.97 1.93
N ALA A 264 -14.38 -7.04 0.61
CA ALA A 264 -13.12 -6.72 -0.08
C ALA A 264 -12.71 -5.25 0.11
N LEU A 265 -13.67 -4.31 0.06
CA LEU A 265 -13.43 -2.90 0.36
C LEU A 265 -12.96 -2.70 1.80
N LEU A 266 -13.60 -3.37 2.77
CA LEU A 266 -13.16 -3.35 4.17
C LEU A 266 -11.77 -3.93 4.33
N ALA A 267 -11.45 -5.05 3.66
CA ALA A 267 -10.11 -5.62 3.68
C ALA A 267 -9.06 -4.61 3.17
N ALA A 268 -9.33 -3.93 2.06
CA ALA A 268 -8.45 -2.90 1.52
C ALA A 268 -8.28 -1.70 2.46
N LYS A 269 -9.37 -1.23 3.09
CA LYS A 269 -9.31 -0.14 4.09
C LYS A 269 -8.47 -0.52 5.31
N GLN A 270 -8.69 -1.73 5.83
CA GLN A 270 -7.94 -2.26 6.97
C GLN A 270 -6.46 -2.44 6.63
N MET A 271 -6.12 -2.89 5.41
CA MET A 271 -4.73 -2.95 4.96
C MET A 271 -4.09 -1.55 4.85
N GLY A 272 -4.86 -0.54 4.42
CA GLY A 272 -4.39 0.85 4.41
C GLY A 272 -4.12 1.38 5.82
N LEU A 273 -5.02 1.10 6.78
CA LEU A 273 -4.85 1.46 8.20
C LEU A 273 -3.66 0.72 8.82
N HIS A 274 -3.43 -0.54 8.44
CA HIS A 274 -2.25 -1.32 8.83
C HIS A 274 -0.94 -0.61 8.41
N TYR A 275 -0.82 -0.18 7.15
CA TYR A 275 0.38 0.50 6.67
C TYR A 275 0.59 1.86 7.33
N LEU A 276 -0.49 2.62 7.54
CA LEU A 276 -0.43 3.93 8.20
C LEU A 276 0.09 3.78 9.63
N THR A 277 -0.50 2.87 10.40
CA THR A 277 -0.13 2.62 11.80
C THR A 277 1.28 2.04 11.94
N ALA A 278 1.70 1.14 11.03
CA ALA A 278 3.09 0.66 10.97
C ALA A 278 4.06 1.82 10.67
N PHE A 279 3.75 2.65 9.67
CA PHE A 279 4.56 3.82 9.34
C PHE A 279 4.67 4.79 10.52
N ARG A 280 3.60 5.01 11.28
CA ARG A 280 3.58 5.91 12.44
C ARG A 280 4.44 5.42 13.60
N SER A 281 4.65 4.11 13.74
CA SER A 281 5.33 3.53 14.92
C SER A 281 6.82 3.89 15.05
N TYR A 282 7.49 4.24 13.95
CA TYR A 282 8.93 4.50 13.90
C TYR A 282 9.25 5.93 13.45
N SER A 283 10.30 6.50 14.02
CA SER A 283 10.81 7.82 13.65
C SER A 283 11.21 7.90 12.18
N VAL A 284 10.71 8.93 11.49
CA VAL A 284 11.14 9.29 10.13
C VAL A 284 12.18 10.41 10.14
N LYS A 285 12.76 10.71 11.31
CA LYS A 285 13.78 11.75 11.45
C LYS A 285 14.91 11.55 10.47
N ASN A 286 15.28 12.61 9.75
CA ASN A 286 16.35 12.58 8.75
C ASN A 286 16.19 11.50 7.65
N VAL A 287 15.04 10.81 7.53
CA VAL A 287 14.81 9.79 6.48
C VAL A 287 15.03 10.40 5.10
N MET A 288 14.65 11.67 5.02
CA MET A 288 14.73 12.45 3.83
C MET A 288 16.23 12.75 3.52
N ALA A 289 17.03 13.20 4.47
CA ALA A 289 18.48 13.34 4.26
C ALA A 289 19.19 12.02 3.91
N MET A 290 18.79 10.93 4.56
CA MET A 290 19.34 9.59 4.34
C MET A 290 19.14 9.10 2.91
N SER A 291 17.94 9.26 2.37
CA SER A 291 17.68 8.79 1.02
C SER A 291 18.31 9.68 -0.06
N LYS A 292 18.67 10.94 0.23
CA LYS A 292 19.53 11.73 -0.67
C LYS A 292 20.88 11.04 -0.87
N GLU A 293 21.47 10.60 0.23
CA GLU A 293 22.75 9.89 0.19
C GLU A 293 22.60 8.52 -0.45
N MET A 294 21.49 7.84 -0.19
CA MET A 294 21.17 6.59 -0.89
C MET A 294 21.06 6.81 -2.41
N GLY A 295 20.29 7.81 -2.85
CA GLY A 295 20.13 8.18 -4.26
C GLY A 295 21.43 8.65 -4.92
N SER A 296 22.35 9.22 -4.13
CA SER A 296 23.69 9.57 -4.58
C SER A 296 24.53 8.34 -4.91
N LEU A 297 24.37 7.23 -4.15
CA LEU A 297 25.04 5.96 -4.48
C LEU A 297 24.61 5.45 -5.87
N TYR A 298 23.34 5.63 -6.24
CA TYR A 298 22.80 5.21 -7.54
C TYR A 298 23.11 6.18 -8.69
N GLY A 299 23.90 7.24 -8.46
CA GLY A 299 24.24 8.23 -9.49
C GLY A 299 23.09 9.17 -9.89
N VAL A 300 21.91 9.03 -9.28
CA VAL A 300 20.72 9.83 -9.64
C VAL A 300 20.76 11.22 -9.00
N ASP A 301 21.21 11.33 -7.74
CA ASP A 301 21.47 12.61 -7.05
C ASP A 301 22.95 13.07 -7.18
N GLY A 302 23.77 12.28 -7.89
CA GLY A 302 25.21 12.47 -8.08
C GLY A 302 25.63 12.53 -9.55
N PHE A 303 24.75 12.98 -10.45
CA PHE A 303 25.03 13.01 -11.90
C PHE A 303 26.30 13.80 -12.25
N THR A 304 26.70 14.77 -11.42
CA THR A 304 28.00 15.45 -11.55
C THR A 304 29.18 14.60 -11.10
N THR A 305 29.02 13.68 -10.14
CA THR A 305 30.08 12.77 -9.70
C THR A 305 30.32 11.59 -10.64
N SER A 306 29.30 11.10 -11.37
CA SER A 306 29.49 10.09 -12.43
C SER A 306 30.13 10.63 -13.71
N LEU A 307 30.15 11.96 -13.88
CA LEU A 307 30.85 12.66 -14.96
C LEU A 307 32.27 13.13 -14.56
N LEU A 308 32.66 12.95 -13.29
CA LEU A 308 34.04 13.16 -12.86
C LEU A 308 34.87 11.91 -13.16
N PRO A 309 36.20 12.02 -13.37
CA PRO A 309 37.09 10.91 -13.71
C PRO A 309 37.07 9.70 -12.76
N ASN A 310 36.50 9.87 -11.55
CA ASN A 310 36.41 8.85 -10.50
C ASN A 310 34.96 8.39 -10.23
N GLY A 311 34.01 8.79 -11.07
CA GLY A 311 32.61 8.38 -10.97
C GLY A 311 32.40 6.97 -11.50
N SER A 312 32.21 5.99 -10.62
CA SER A 312 31.94 4.61 -11.02
C SER A 312 30.43 4.34 -11.12
N VAL A 313 29.95 3.86 -12.28
CA VAL A 313 28.59 3.34 -12.49
C VAL A 313 28.54 1.84 -12.10
N ASP A 314 29.17 1.50 -10.97
CA ASP A 314 29.42 0.11 -10.55
C ASP A 314 28.21 -0.56 -9.87
N GLY A 315 27.06 0.11 -9.85
CA GLY A 315 25.91 -0.28 -9.04
C GLY A 315 26.14 -0.03 -7.55
N VAL A 316 25.14 -0.34 -6.73
CA VAL A 316 25.19 -0.14 -5.27
C VAL A 316 24.92 -1.46 -4.58
N ASN A 317 25.87 -1.94 -3.78
CA ASN A 317 25.75 -3.20 -3.05
C ASN A 317 25.17 -3.01 -1.63
N SER A 318 24.80 -4.10 -0.95
CA SER A 318 24.16 -4.04 0.38
C SER A 318 25.10 -3.50 1.47
N LEU A 319 26.42 -3.69 1.34
CA LEU A 319 27.42 -3.10 2.22
C LEU A 319 27.39 -1.57 2.18
N GLU A 320 27.40 -0.97 0.98
CA GLU A 320 27.37 0.48 0.79
C GLU A 320 26.06 1.09 1.33
N ARG A 321 24.91 0.44 1.06
CA ARG A 321 23.61 0.86 1.61
C ARG A 321 23.61 0.82 3.13
N THR A 322 24.10 -0.27 3.71
CA THR A 322 24.17 -0.45 5.17
C THR A 322 25.10 0.60 5.81
N ALA A 323 26.20 0.95 5.15
CA ALA A 323 27.10 2.00 5.61
C ALA A 323 26.41 3.37 5.68
N VAL A 324 25.51 3.70 4.74
CA VAL A 324 24.68 4.91 4.82
C VAL A 324 23.76 4.86 6.03
N PHE A 325 22.99 3.78 6.22
CA PHE A 325 22.07 3.65 7.36
C PHE A 325 22.78 3.79 8.72
N LYS A 326 24.03 3.31 8.84
CA LYS A 326 24.82 3.32 10.08
C LYS A 326 25.51 4.66 10.37
N LYS A 327 25.42 5.68 9.50
CA LYS A 327 26.05 6.99 9.78
C LYS A 327 25.46 7.63 11.05
N PRO A 328 26.27 8.27 11.92
CA PRO A 328 25.80 8.83 13.20
C PRO A 328 24.64 9.81 13.08
N LYS A 329 24.58 10.60 12.01
CA LYS A 329 23.48 11.54 11.74
C LYS A 329 22.11 10.88 11.49
N TYR A 330 22.08 9.58 11.22
CA TYR A 330 20.87 8.76 11.05
C TYR A 330 20.58 7.85 12.25
N ALA A 331 21.27 8.05 13.37
CA ALA A 331 21.03 7.29 14.60
C ALA A 331 19.56 7.40 15.05
N GLY A 332 18.94 8.57 14.92
CA GLY A 332 17.53 8.80 15.28
C GLY A 332 16.49 8.36 14.24
N THR A 333 16.90 7.86 13.06
CA THR A 333 16.01 7.38 12.00
C THR A 333 15.58 5.94 12.27
N PHE A 334 14.30 5.63 12.10
CA PHE A 334 13.69 4.31 12.36
C PHE A 334 13.82 3.79 13.79
N ILE A 335 13.93 4.72 14.74
CA ILE A 335 13.82 4.43 16.17
C ILE A 335 12.33 4.38 16.54
N LEU A 336 11.95 3.34 17.27
CA LEU A 336 10.58 3.17 17.75
C LEU A 336 10.21 4.35 18.65
N TYR A 337 9.07 4.98 18.39
CA TYR A 337 8.56 6.01 19.30
C TYR A 337 8.15 5.40 20.64
N ARG A 338 7.97 6.24 21.67
CA ARG A 338 7.54 5.79 23.00
C ARG A 338 6.21 5.04 22.96
N ASP A 339 5.26 5.55 22.18
CA ASP A 339 3.96 4.92 21.89
C ASP A 339 4.03 3.93 20.71
N GLY A 340 5.19 3.76 20.08
CA GLY A 340 5.37 2.98 18.86
C GLY A 340 4.94 1.52 19.00
N ARG A 341 5.07 0.92 20.19
CA ARG A 341 4.56 -0.43 20.47
C ARG A 341 3.04 -0.52 20.32
N LEU A 342 2.29 0.46 20.83
CA LEU A 342 0.83 0.51 20.70
C LEU A 342 0.42 0.67 19.23
N TRP A 343 1.16 1.49 18.46
CA TRP A 343 0.94 1.62 17.02
C TRP A 343 1.23 0.34 16.25
N MET A 344 2.27 -0.42 16.61
CA MET A 344 2.55 -1.73 16.01
C MET A 344 1.49 -2.78 16.36
N GLU A 345 1.03 -2.82 17.61
CA GLU A 345 -0.09 -3.67 18.00
C GLU A 345 -1.35 -3.33 17.21
N ARG A 346 -1.68 -2.02 17.09
CA ARG A 346 -2.81 -1.54 16.30
C ARG A 346 -2.66 -1.93 14.83
N SER A 347 -1.45 -1.80 14.29
CA SER A 347 -1.12 -2.21 12.92
C SER A 347 -1.38 -3.70 12.68
N PHE A 348 -1.01 -4.54 13.63
CA PHE A 348 -1.29 -5.97 13.56
C PHE A 348 -2.78 -6.28 13.59
N ASN A 349 -3.55 -5.60 14.46
CA ASN A 349 -4.99 -5.79 14.54
C ASN A 349 -5.69 -5.41 13.22
N HIS A 350 -5.29 -4.32 12.58
CA HIS A 350 -5.77 -3.96 11.24
C HIS A 350 -5.42 -5.00 10.17
N MET A 351 -4.20 -5.53 10.18
CA MET A 351 -3.80 -6.60 9.25
C MET A 351 -4.61 -7.88 9.46
N LYS A 352 -4.86 -8.25 10.72
CA LYS A 352 -5.70 -9.41 11.07
C LYS A 352 -7.13 -9.23 10.54
N GLU A 353 -7.75 -8.06 10.77
CA GLU A 353 -9.06 -7.73 10.20
C GLU A 353 -9.06 -7.80 8.67
N ALA A 354 -8.01 -7.27 8.02
CA ALA A 354 -7.90 -7.30 6.57
C ALA A 354 -7.90 -8.74 6.02
N VAL A 355 -7.14 -9.64 6.66
CA VAL A 355 -7.13 -11.07 6.30
C VAL A 355 -8.50 -11.71 6.54
N SER A 356 -9.14 -11.43 7.67
CA SER A 356 -10.49 -11.95 7.96
C SER A 356 -11.53 -11.48 6.93
N TYR A 357 -11.58 -10.19 6.61
CA TYR A 357 -12.51 -9.68 5.60
C TYR A 357 -12.21 -10.22 4.21
N LEU A 358 -10.93 -10.38 3.85
CA LEU A 358 -10.57 -10.96 2.56
C LEU A 358 -11.00 -12.42 2.44
N ARG A 359 -10.88 -13.21 3.52
CA ARG A 359 -11.44 -14.57 3.55
C ARG A 359 -12.95 -14.55 3.36
N ILE A 360 -13.68 -13.73 4.12
CA ILE A 360 -15.14 -13.67 4.03
C ILE A 360 -15.57 -13.28 2.60
N ALA A 361 -14.89 -12.30 1.98
CA ALA A 361 -15.13 -11.92 0.60
C ALA A 361 -14.92 -13.10 -0.36
N TRP A 362 -13.80 -13.82 -0.19
CA TRP A 362 -13.45 -14.97 -1.03
C TRP A 362 -14.45 -16.12 -0.93
N GLU A 363 -14.84 -16.49 0.28
CA GLU A 363 -15.83 -17.56 0.54
C GLU A 363 -17.19 -17.22 -0.06
N GLU A 364 -17.50 -15.93 -0.20
CA GLU A 364 -18.73 -15.51 -0.84
C GLU A 364 -18.69 -15.57 -2.37
N VAL A 365 -17.52 -15.52 -3.02
CA VAL A 365 -17.41 -15.43 -4.49
C VAL A 365 -16.89 -16.70 -5.15
N LYS A 366 -16.07 -17.51 -4.46
CA LYS A 366 -15.32 -18.61 -5.10
C LYS A 366 -16.21 -19.65 -5.80
N ASP A 367 -17.40 -19.89 -5.24
CA ASP A 367 -18.37 -20.88 -5.74
C ASP A 367 -19.52 -20.24 -6.55
N LYS A 368 -19.53 -18.91 -6.70
CA LYS A 368 -20.58 -18.21 -7.47
C LYS A 368 -20.39 -18.43 -8.97
N PRO A 369 -21.49 -18.50 -9.74
CA PRO A 369 -21.38 -18.43 -11.19
C PRO A 369 -20.77 -17.08 -11.60
N ALA A 370 -20.10 -17.06 -12.75
CA ALA A 370 -19.67 -15.82 -13.37
C ALA A 370 -20.86 -14.87 -13.52
N ALA A 371 -20.73 -13.66 -12.98
CA ALA A 371 -21.74 -12.62 -13.05
C ALA A 371 -21.07 -11.34 -13.51
N GLU A 372 -21.45 -10.86 -14.70
CA GLU A 372 -20.81 -9.70 -15.34
C GLU A 372 -21.09 -8.39 -14.59
N ASN A 373 -22.20 -8.33 -13.85
CA ASN A 373 -22.68 -7.10 -13.23
C ASN A 373 -22.13 -6.85 -11.81
N PHE A 374 -21.39 -7.78 -11.22
CA PHE A 374 -20.74 -7.60 -9.91
C PHE A 374 -19.29 -7.22 -10.09
N LEU A 375 -18.76 -6.41 -9.17
CA LEU A 375 -17.37 -5.96 -9.25
C LEU A 375 -16.38 -7.13 -9.07
N LEU A 376 -16.68 -8.06 -8.17
CA LEU A 376 -15.88 -9.27 -8.00
C LEU A 376 -16.48 -10.41 -8.82
N ASN A 377 -16.05 -10.52 -10.07
CA ASN A 377 -16.48 -11.61 -10.96
C ASN A 377 -15.61 -12.88 -10.77
N PRO A 378 -16.19 -14.01 -10.34
CA PRO A 378 -15.47 -15.27 -10.14
C PRO A 378 -14.74 -15.78 -11.37
N ALA A 379 -15.20 -15.42 -12.59
CA ALA A 379 -14.59 -15.84 -13.85
C ALA A 379 -13.10 -15.51 -13.95
N PHE A 380 -12.65 -14.41 -13.34
CA PHE A 380 -11.25 -14.01 -13.33
C PHE A 380 -10.37 -14.87 -12.40
N PHE A 381 -10.98 -15.58 -11.46
CA PHE A 381 -10.27 -16.28 -10.38
C PHE A 381 -10.34 -17.80 -10.48
N VAL A 382 -11.17 -18.38 -11.37
CA VAL A 382 -11.37 -19.84 -11.49
C VAL A 382 -10.04 -20.60 -11.65
N GLY A 383 -9.10 -20.10 -12.46
CA GLY A 383 -7.79 -20.72 -12.66
C GLY A 383 -6.84 -20.64 -11.45
N PHE A 384 -7.22 -19.85 -10.44
CA PHE A 384 -6.42 -19.54 -9.26
C PHE A 384 -7.11 -19.93 -7.95
N ASP A 385 -8.29 -20.56 -7.98
CA ASP A 385 -9.10 -20.84 -6.79
C ASP A 385 -8.29 -21.60 -5.71
N ARG A 386 -7.64 -22.70 -6.09
CA ARG A 386 -6.77 -23.46 -5.19
C ARG A 386 -5.62 -22.62 -4.64
N GLN A 387 -5.03 -21.75 -5.45
CA GLN A 387 -3.90 -20.89 -5.06
C GLN A 387 -4.36 -19.84 -4.05
N ILE A 388 -5.50 -19.19 -4.31
CA ILE A 388 -6.10 -18.17 -3.43
C ILE A 388 -6.53 -18.81 -2.10
N ASN A 389 -7.20 -19.96 -2.12
CA ASN A 389 -7.56 -20.70 -0.90
C ASN A 389 -6.33 -21.00 -0.05
N ASN A 390 -5.26 -21.55 -0.65
CA ASN A 390 -4.03 -21.85 0.08
C ASN A 390 -3.35 -20.57 0.60
N HIS A 391 -3.37 -19.47 -0.15
CA HIS A 391 -2.85 -18.19 0.30
C HIS A 391 -3.59 -17.71 1.54
N LEU A 392 -4.93 -17.69 1.50
CA LEU A 392 -5.74 -17.18 2.59
C LEU A 392 -5.61 -18.03 3.85
N SER A 393 -5.57 -19.35 3.73
CA SER A 393 -5.33 -20.22 4.88
C SER A 393 -3.96 -19.95 5.54
N VAL A 394 -2.89 -19.78 4.76
CA VAL A 394 -1.58 -19.43 5.33
C VAL A 394 -1.59 -18.05 5.97
N LEU A 395 -2.22 -17.06 5.33
CA LEU A 395 -2.35 -15.71 5.90
C LEU A 395 -3.11 -15.73 7.22
N GLU A 396 -4.21 -16.50 7.30
CA GLU A 396 -5.00 -16.71 8.51
C GLU A 396 -4.15 -17.29 9.65
N GLU A 397 -3.43 -18.37 9.38
CA GLU A 397 -2.54 -18.98 10.38
C GLU A 397 -1.49 -17.96 10.86
N MET A 398 -0.84 -17.24 9.94
CA MET A 398 0.19 -16.25 10.25
C MET A 398 -0.29 -15.10 11.14
N VAL A 399 -1.57 -14.69 11.03
CA VAL A 399 -2.14 -13.64 11.89
C VAL A 399 -2.73 -14.18 13.21
N GLN A 400 -2.76 -15.50 13.42
CA GLN A 400 -3.09 -16.07 14.74
C GLN A 400 -1.84 -16.26 15.61
N GLY A 401 -0.69 -16.61 15.01
CA GLY A 401 0.56 -16.82 15.75
C GLY A 401 1.68 -17.48 14.94
N PRO A 402 2.67 -18.10 15.62
CA PRO A 402 3.75 -18.83 14.98
C PRO A 402 3.22 -19.88 14.00
N THR A 403 3.61 -19.77 12.74
CA THR A 403 3.08 -20.57 11.64
C THR A 403 4.20 -21.21 10.84
N LYS A 404 4.11 -22.52 10.61
CA LYS A 404 5.05 -23.25 9.77
C LYS A 404 4.68 -23.07 8.30
N ILE A 405 5.49 -22.30 7.58
CA ILE A 405 5.32 -22.09 6.15
C ILE A 405 6.29 -22.97 5.35
N ARG A 406 5.94 -23.23 4.09
CA ARG A 406 6.71 -24.06 3.17
C ARG A 406 7.01 -23.30 1.87
N SER A 407 8.28 -23.31 1.45
CA SER A 407 8.67 -22.85 0.12
C SER A 407 8.09 -23.76 -0.94
N ARG A 408 7.46 -23.17 -1.97
CA ARG A 408 6.93 -23.95 -3.09
C ARG A 408 7.97 -24.31 -4.12
N LEU A 409 9.12 -23.66 -4.09
CA LEU A 409 10.20 -23.89 -5.03
C LEU A 409 11.19 -24.93 -4.49
N THR A 410 11.57 -24.81 -3.22
CA THR A 410 12.59 -25.68 -2.61
C THR A 410 12.00 -26.76 -1.71
N GLY A 411 10.74 -26.61 -1.28
CA GLY A 411 10.11 -27.53 -0.32
C GLY A 411 10.55 -27.34 1.13
N GLU A 412 11.54 -26.50 1.39
CA GLU A 412 12.03 -26.14 2.73
C GLU A 412 10.92 -25.50 3.57
N THR A 413 10.95 -25.72 4.88
CA THR A 413 9.97 -25.19 5.82
C THR A 413 10.63 -24.30 6.86
N MET A 414 9.88 -23.34 7.39
CA MET A 414 10.30 -22.55 8.54
C MET A 414 9.10 -22.00 9.31
N VAL A 415 9.30 -21.69 10.58
CA VAL A 415 8.30 -21.02 11.42
C VAL A 415 8.45 -19.51 11.32
N VAL A 416 7.34 -18.82 11.07
CA VAL A 416 7.22 -17.36 11.07
C VAL A 416 6.25 -16.95 12.16
N ASP A 417 6.67 -16.06 13.04
CA ASP A 417 5.82 -15.46 14.08
C ASP A 417 5.59 -13.98 13.78
N LEU A 418 4.61 -13.71 12.91
CA LEU A 418 4.31 -12.33 12.55
C LEU A 418 3.75 -11.56 13.76
N LYS A 419 2.89 -12.20 14.55
CA LYS A 419 2.35 -11.62 15.79
C LYS A 419 3.48 -11.25 16.75
N GLY A 420 4.44 -12.14 16.96
CA GLY A 420 5.62 -11.91 17.80
C GLY A 420 6.37 -10.64 17.41
N PHE A 421 6.58 -10.40 16.11
CA PHE A 421 7.23 -9.20 15.60
C PHE A 421 6.45 -7.91 15.91
N TYR A 422 5.13 -7.89 15.68
CA TYR A 422 4.33 -6.68 15.95
C TYR A 422 4.11 -6.41 17.44
N MET A 423 4.06 -7.45 18.27
CA MET A 423 3.92 -7.31 19.72
C MET A 423 5.27 -7.00 20.40
N ASN A 424 6.38 -7.38 19.78
CA ASN A 424 7.73 -7.11 20.25
C ASN A 424 8.58 -6.46 19.14
N PRO A 425 8.18 -5.26 18.67
CA PRO A 425 8.89 -4.60 17.58
C PRO A 425 10.29 -4.19 18.05
N PRO A 426 11.33 -4.28 17.18
CA PRO A 426 12.67 -3.84 17.55
C PRO A 426 12.66 -2.34 17.85
N ASN A 427 13.42 -1.91 18.86
CA ASN A 427 13.56 -0.49 19.20
C ASN A 427 14.23 0.33 18.07
N ASP A 428 15.02 -0.32 17.22
CA ASP A 428 15.63 0.27 16.02
C ASP A 428 15.49 -0.74 14.87
N VAL A 429 14.79 -0.36 13.80
CA VAL A 429 14.64 -1.23 12.60
C VAL A 429 15.99 -1.50 11.95
N LYS A 430 16.98 -0.59 12.11
CA LYS A 430 18.34 -0.78 11.60
C LYS A 430 19.06 -1.97 12.24
N SER A 431 18.57 -2.50 13.36
CA SER A 431 19.08 -3.75 13.96
C SER A 431 18.86 -4.99 13.09
N LEU A 432 17.92 -4.91 12.14
CA LEU A 432 17.66 -5.94 11.14
C LEU A 432 18.63 -5.87 9.95
N LEU A 433 19.43 -4.81 9.81
CA LEU A 433 20.41 -4.73 8.72
C LEU A 433 21.49 -5.81 8.84
N PRO A 434 22.11 -6.24 7.72
CA PRO A 434 23.21 -7.17 7.76
C PRO A 434 24.38 -6.70 8.62
N THR A 435 25.04 -7.65 9.26
CA THR A 435 26.21 -7.43 10.13
C THR A 435 27.52 -7.81 9.44
N SER A 436 27.48 -8.73 8.48
CA SER A 436 28.64 -9.21 7.74
C SER A 436 28.34 -9.28 6.24
N PHE A 437 29.39 -9.13 5.43
CA PHE A 437 29.30 -9.10 3.97
C PHE A 437 30.39 -9.95 3.31
N ASP A 438 30.14 -10.37 2.09
CA ASP A 438 31.12 -11.00 1.22
C ASP A 438 32.14 -9.94 0.76
N MET A 439 33.37 -10.06 1.28
CA MET A 439 34.49 -9.17 0.97
C MET A 439 35.44 -9.76 -0.07
N THR A 440 34.99 -10.75 -0.86
CA THR A 440 35.72 -11.21 -2.05
C THR A 440 36.04 -10.03 -2.98
N GLN A 441 37.08 -10.17 -3.80
CA GLN A 441 37.57 -9.09 -4.64
C GLN A 441 36.43 -8.46 -5.46
N LYS A 442 36.31 -7.12 -5.37
CA LYS A 442 35.28 -6.33 -6.08
C LYS A 442 35.32 -6.55 -7.59
N PHE A 443 36.54 -6.73 -8.13
CA PHE A 443 36.76 -7.07 -9.52
C PHE A 443 37.37 -8.45 -9.63
N SER A 444 36.79 -9.29 -10.48
CA SER A 444 37.37 -10.55 -10.92
C SER A 444 38.06 -10.36 -12.27
N LYS A 445 38.98 -11.28 -12.59
CA LYS A 445 39.64 -11.33 -13.90
C LYS A 445 39.27 -12.64 -14.57
N THR A 446 38.97 -12.58 -15.87
CA THR A 446 38.78 -13.76 -16.71
C THR A 446 39.51 -13.56 -18.03
N GLN A 447 39.93 -14.66 -18.64
CA GLN A 447 40.56 -14.63 -19.95
C GLN A 447 39.51 -14.86 -21.03
N ILE A 448 39.33 -13.88 -21.91
CA ILE A 448 38.47 -14.03 -23.09
C ILE A 448 39.30 -14.00 -24.36
N LYS A 449 38.91 -14.83 -25.34
CA LYS A 449 39.46 -14.77 -26.70
C LYS A 449 38.53 -13.92 -27.55
N VAL A 450 39.02 -12.79 -28.04
CA VAL A 450 38.23 -11.86 -28.86
C VAL A 450 38.53 -12.12 -30.35
N GLY A 451 37.61 -12.78 -31.05
CA GLY A 451 37.74 -13.10 -32.49
C GLY A 451 38.31 -14.48 -32.80
N LYS A 452 38.29 -14.87 -34.09
CA LYS A 452 38.62 -16.24 -34.55
C LYS A 452 40.11 -16.62 -34.46
N SER A 453 41.01 -15.69 -34.11
CA SER A 453 42.46 -15.91 -34.12
C SER A 453 43.22 -15.29 -32.94
N ALA A 454 42.58 -14.73 -31.92
CA ALA A 454 43.28 -13.88 -30.96
C ALA A 454 43.77 -14.59 -29.69
N LYS A 455 44.92 -14.09 -29.19
CA LYS A 455 45.47 -14.37 -27.86
C LYS A 455 44.41 -14.08 -26.79
N ALA A 456 44.45 -14.84 -25.69
CA ALA A 456 43.60 -14.57 -24.54
C ALA A 456 43.97 -13.19 -23.94
N GLU A 457 42.96 -12.35 -23.74
CA GLU A 457 43.09 -11.07 -23.06
C GLU A 457 42.47 -11.17 -21.67
N ASP A 458 43.18 -10.66 -20.66
CA ASP A 458 42.66 -10.54 -19.29
C ASP A 458 41.62 -9.41 -19.26
N VAL A 459 40.35 -9.77 -19.08
CA VAL A 459 39.27 -8.83 -18.89
C VAL A 459 38.85 -8.81 -17.43
N SER A 460 38.88 -7.61 -16.85
CA SER A 460 38.36 -7.36 -15.51
C SER A 460 36.86 -7.10 -15.56
N TYR A 461 36.10 -7.76 -14.69
CA TYR A 461 34.66 -7.56 -14.57
C TYR A 461 34.23 -7.46 -13.10
N TYR A 462 33.12 -6.77 -12.87
CA TYR A 462 32.57 -6.58 -11.53
C TYR A 462 32.08 -7.90 -10.94
N ASN A 463 32.50 -8.22 -9.71
CA ASN A 463 31.98 -9.35 -8.97
C ASN A 463 30.66 -8.95 -8.29
N TYR A 464 29.53 -9.40 -8.86
CA TYR A 464 28.19 -9.09 -8.34
C TYR A 464 27.89 -9.70 -6.95
N PHE A 465 28.76 -10.58 -6.43
CA PHE A 465 28.66 -11.08 -5.06
C PHE A 465 29.42 -10.21 -4.05
N HIS A 466 30.31 -9.32 -4.49
CA HIS A 466 30.98 -8.39 -3.60
C HIS A 466 29.96 -7.49 -2.86
N GLY A 467 30.10 -7.40 -1.54
CA GLY A 467 29.20 -6.61 -0.68
C GLY A 467 27.82 -7.26 -0.48
N ARG A 468 27.64 -8.53 -0.88
CA ARG A 468 26.45 -9.32 -0.56
C ARG A 468 26.38 -9.60 0.95
N PRO A 469 25.20 -9.54 1.60
CA PRO A 469 25.04 -9.96 3.00
C PRO A 469 25.38 -11.44 3.23
N THR A 470 26.14 -11.72 4.29
CA THR A 470 26.48 -13.10 4.71
C THR A 470 26.00 -13.44 6.13
N ASP A 471 25.75 -12.43 6.97
CA ASP A 471 25.30 -12.63 8.36
C ASP A 471 24.43 -11.48 8.88
N TRP A 472 23.62 -11.76 9.90
CA TRP A 472 22.65 -10.85 10.53
C TRP A 472 22.60 -11.01 12.04
N ASN A 473 22.02 -10.02 12.74
CA ASN A 473 21.75 -10.13 14.17
C ASN A 473 20.61 -11.13 14.44
N VAL A 474 20.97 -12.34 14.88
CA VAL A 474 20.03 -13.42 15.23
C VAL A 474 18.94 -12.95 16.20
N ASN A 475 19.30 -12.21 17.24
CA ASN A 475 18.35 -11.80 18.27
C ASN A 475 17.31 -10.81 17.73
N ALA A 476 17.70 -9.95 16.78
CA ALA A 476 16.76 -9.01 16.15
C ALA A 476 15.71 -9.74 15.29
N TYR A 477 16.06 -10.90 14.74
CA TYR A 477 15.17 -11.69 13.88
C TYR A 477 14.38 -12.78 14.60
N LYS A 478 14.73 -13.14 15.85
CA LYS A 478 14.01 -14.18 16.62
C LYS A 478 12.54 -13.87 16.86
N THR A 479 12.15 -12.60 16.85
CA THR A 479 10.74 -12.20 16.97
C THR A 479 9.94 -12.50 15.70
N ILE A 480 10.60 -12.65 14.55
CA ILE A 480 9.99 -12.96 13.25
C ILE A 480 10.18 -14.45 12.93
N PHE A 481 11.38 -14.98 13.16
CA PHE A 481 11.79 -16.34 12.82
C PHE A 481 12.32 -17.03 14.10
N PRO A 482 11.45 -17.55 14.96
CA PRO A 482 11.85 -18.04 16.29
C PRO A 482 12.84 -19.21 16.26
N GLU A 483 12.90 -19.97 15.16
CA GLU A 483 13.72 -21.19 15.05
C GLU A 483 15.12 -20.96 14.46
N ILE A 484 15.49 -19.75 14.04
CA ILE A 484 16.83 -19.48 13.50
C ILE A 484 17.90 -19.64 14.58
N LYS A 485 19.04 -20.24 14.20
CA LYS A 485 20.15 -20.54 15.13
C LYS A 485 21.35 -19.64 14.86
N LYS A 486 21.57 -19.27 13.60
CA LYS A 486 22.70 -18.45 13.13
C LYS A 486 22.18 -17.33 12.25
N GLY A 487 22.91 -16.22 12.15
CA GLY A 487 22.42 -15.06 11.40
C GLY A 487 22.34 -15.36 9.90
N SER A 488 23.22 -16.22 9.37
CA SER A 488 23.14 -16.76 8.01
C SER A 488 21.78 -17.41 7.67
N ASP A 489 21.07 -17.96 8.67
CA ASP A 489 19.76 -18.59 8.49
C ASP A 489 18.69 -17.58 8.05
N VAL A 490 18.88 -16.29 8.34
CA VAL A 490 17.96 -15.20 7.97
C VAL A 490 17.74 -15.14 6.46
N SER A 491 18.79 -15.39 5.66
CA SER A 491 18.68 -15.40 4.20
C SER A 491 17.79 -16.54 3.69
N THR A 492 17.95 -17.75 4.25
CA THR A 492 17.11 -18.91 3.96
C THR A 492 15.68 -18.67 4.42
N ALA A 493 15.52 -18.14 5.63
CA ALA A 493 14.25 -17.78 6.23
C ALA A 493 13.44 -16.80 5.35
N ALA A 494 14.05 -15.70 4.95
CA ALA A 494 13.42 -14.72 4.08
C ALA A 494 13.14 -15.28 2.68
N ARG A 495 13.99 -16.16 2.15
CA ARG A 495 13.75 -16.86 0.89
C ARG A 495 12.52 -17.75 0.98
N VAL A 496 12.42 -18.59 2.02
CA VAL A 496 11.27 -19.48 2.23
C VAL A 496 9.99 -18.68 2.38
N LEU A 497 10.00 -17.61 3.17
CA LEU A 497 8.86 -16.69 3.29
C LEU A 497 8.50 -16.00 1.97
N ALA A 498 9.48 -15.59 1.17
CA ALA A 498 9.24 -14.99 -0.14
C ALA A 498 8.70 -15.99 -1.18
N GLN A 499 8.94 -17.29 -0.99
CA GLN A 499 8.54 -18.39 -1.88
C GLN A 499 7.32 -19.17 -1.35
N SER A 500 6.78 -18.81 -0.19
CA SER A 500 5.56 -19.39 0.35
C SER A 500 4.32 -18.73 -0.24
N TRP A 501 3.21 -19.46 -0.18
CA TRP A 501 1.88 -18.95 -0.48
C TRP A 501 1.49 -17.81 0.48
N GLY A 502 1.03 -16.67 -0.05
CA GLY A 502 0.65 -15.49 0.75
C GLY A 502 1.81 -14.73 1.41
N GLY A 503 2.94 -15.41 1.69
CA GLY A 503 4.10 -14.84 2.36
C GLY A 503 4.70 -13.62 1.66
N VAL A 504 4.63 -13.54 0.33
CA VAL A 504 5.11 -12.37 -0.43
C VAL A 504 4.43 -11.05 -0.03
N VAL A 505 3.13 -11.08 0.28
CA VAL A 505 2.35 -9.88 0.62
C VAL A 505 2.78 -9.36 1.99
N LEU A 506 3.00 -10.27 2.94
CA LEU A 506 3.41 -9.96 4.31
C LEU A 506 4.92 -9.72 4.45
N ALA A 507 5.73 -10.29 3.56
CA ALA A 507 7.17 -10.16 3.55
C ALA A 507 7.67 -8.90 2.83
N GLY A 508 6.78 -8.11 2.22
CA GLY A 508 7.14 -6.85 1.55
C GLY A 508 8.10 -5.99 2.38
N PRO A 509 7.76 -5.68 3.65
CA PRO A 509 8.65 -4.93 4.55
C PRO A 509 9.98 -5.64 4.85
N LEU A 510 9.99 -6.97 4.99
CA LEU A 510 11.19 -7.75 5.31
C LEU A 510 12.15 -7.91 4.14
N ARG A 511 11.63 -7.92 2.90
CA ARG A 511 12.44 -8.05 1.67
C ARG A 511 13.43 -6.92 1.49
N ALA A 512 13.08 -5.70 1.91
CA ALA A 512 13.95 -4.54 1.78
C ALA A 512 15.18 -4.59 2.71
N VAL A 513 15.12 -5.40 3.77
CA VAL A 513 16.16 -5.47 4.80
C VAL A 513 17.04 -6.72 4.68
N VAL A 514 16.51 -7.80 4.08
CA VAL A 514 17.23 -9.07 3.90
C VAL A 514 17.93 -9.19 2.53
N ARG A 515 17.56 -8.37 1.54
CA ARG A 515 18.25 -8.27 0.23
C ARG A 515 19.25 -7.13 0.23
#